data_AF-A0A3D3UXQ9-F1
#
_entry.id   AF-A0A3D3UXQ9-F1
#
_cell.length_a   1.000
_cell.length_b   1.000
_cell.length_c   1.000
_cell.angle_alpha   90.00
_cell.angle_beta   90.00
_cell.angle_gamma   90.00
#
_symmetry.space_group_name_H-M   'P 1'
#
loop_
_entity.id
_entity.type
_entity.pdbx_description
1 polymer ?
#
loop_
_entity_poly.entity_id
_entity_poly.type
_entity_poly.pdbx_seq_one_letter_code
_entity_poly.pdbx_strand_id
1 'polypeptide(L)'
;MKTPNEKETDKRMSSLLSAVDRRAAAPDREFLDELKARSTAEFLTHSADSIRASRKATITISIWSKIMKSKMKLATAATVVVVVLVYKSYFGGCVGLTTIGFAEISEAMTSVPWMHAVSQGQVKGKNQSGEQWIGFEAQIHAFKRPDGRVAIENMKEHKYYRYSPENRSITVDYVYDPFAPDDAFPFELLSANSFLADMLKGVKERGAEITTREIEYNGQQAQLQEISLSVTQDNESFVGKLSLYIQPDSRLLLCTKALVTDSEGNIIGEYETAYSYPRTGPTDIYALGVPEDAAIVSNLPKEDYQTMWDSYRQKRADATREYVAVITHMTRSLGDVITMVDVDYKSGQNHRLERHFVLDVGERPLERWPKRKEQLGDSLESLLAWANAHYDERGHISVRLFDGERYLSTKRDKEGSWGELRKATKKLMPEDYLQCLGWPFIGEAGRIIKDEYAKENNLICIERLQQGSLHSGIVSPPGRFVSYLDPQKDYICRRKITEWRPGAEWQEDKNYLDGVEPDKIRNGSITVQDTTEVIQAPNGHWYPKVIVEKQSGIRKDYEEAELKLRTVKKIYIRTDPEFPEYIFNADRFPGQ
;
A
#
# COMPACT_ATOMS: atom_id res chain seq x y z
N MET A 1 -32.97 38.02 -17.04
CA MET A 1 -31.97 38.57 -17.98
C MET A 1 -30.60 38.14 -17.48
N LYS A 2 -29.88 37.28 -18.22
CA LYS A 2 -28.52 36.86 -17.84
C LYS A 2 -27.57 38.06 -17.86
N THR A 3 -26.71 38.15 -16.87
CA THR A 3 -25.70 39.22 -16.80
C THR A 3 -24.70 39.06 -17.98
N PRO A 4 -24.03 40.15 -18.42
CA PRO A 4 -23.05 40.07 -19.51
C PRO A 4 -21.97 39.01 -19.28
N ASN A 5 -21.59 38.79 -18.01
CA ASN A 5 -20.57 37.82 -17.61
C ASN A 5 -21.06 36.35 -17.70
N GLU A 6 -22.34 36.10 -17.46
CA GLU A 6 -22.95 34.76 -17.65
C GLU A 6 -23.05 34.40 -19.13
N LYS A 7 -23.36 35.37 -20.00
CA LYS A 7 -23.38 35.14 -21.46
C LYS A 7 -22.00 34.80 -22.00
N GLU A 8 -20.94 35.39 -21.45
CA GLU A 8 -19.57 35.13 -21.88
C GLU A 8 -19.05 33.76 -21.38
N THR A 9 -19.50 33.36 -20.19
CA THR A 9 -19.22 32.02 -19.61
C THR A 9 -19.90 30.91 -20.42
N ASP A 10 -21.19 31.09 -20.78
CA ASP A 10 -21.93 30.14 -21.62
C ASP A 10 -21.31 30.01 -23.03
N LYS A 11 -20.84 31.13 -23.60
CA LYS A 11 -20.18 31.15 -24.91
C LYS A 11 -18.83 30.42 -24.89
N ARG A 12 -18.06 30.55 -23.81
CA ARG A 12 -16.80 29.81 -23.61
C ARG A 12 -17.04 28.31 -23.39
N MET A 13 -18.06 27.94 -22.64
CA MET A 13 -18.46 26.52 -22.48
C MET A 13 -18.92 25.90 -23.79
N SER A 14 -19.75 26.60 -24.57
CA SER A 14 -20.21 26.09 -25.87
C SER A 14 -19.06 25.94 -26.88
N SER A 15 -18.05 26.81 -26.82
CA SER A 15 -16.84 26.70 -27.65
C SER A 15 -15.95 25.53 -27.24
N LEU A 16 -15.77 25.29 -25.94
CA LEU A 16 -15.00 24.16 -25.40
C LEU A 16 -15.66 22.83 -25.75
N LEU A 17 -16.98 22.73 -25.62
CA LEU A 17 -17.72 21.51 -25.97
C LEU A 17 -17.70 21.23 -27.48
N SER A 18 -17.73 22.27 -28.33
CA SER A 18 -17.64 22.10 -29.79
C SER A 18 -16.26 21.66 -30.29
N ALA A 19 -15.19 21.92 -29.53
CA ALA A 19 -13.83 21.55 -29.89
C ALA A 19 -13.49 20.08 -29.52
N VAL A 20 -14.23 19.49 -28.57
CA VAL A 20 -14.10 18.08 -28.18
C VAL A 20 -14.69 17.13 -29.22
N ASP A 21 -15.66 17.58 -30.02
CA ASP A 21 -16.36 16.77 -31.02
C ASP A 21 -15.64 16.60 -32.36
N ARG A 22 -14.43 17.15 -32.53
CA ARG A 22 -13.69 17.05 -33.80
C ARG A 22 -12.25 16.60 -33.60
N ARG A 23 -12.06 15.28 -33.45
CA ARG A 23 -11.01 14.44 -34.07
C ARG A 23 -10.72 13.19 -33.23
N ALA A 24 -11.38 12.10 -33.59
CA ALA A 24 -10.78 10.77 -33.63
C ALA A 24 -11.63 9.97 -34.64
N ALA A 25 -11.01 9.43 -35.68
CA ALA A 25 -11.70 8.46 -36.53
C ALA A 25 -12.01 7.25 -35.65
N ALA A 26 -13.30 6.92 -35.50
CA ALA A 26 -13.71 5.71 -34.80
C ALA A 26 -13.03 4.50 -35.48
N PRO A 27 -12.52 3.52 -34.71
CA PRO A 27 -12.01 2.29 -35.29
C PRO A 27 -13.13 1.57 -36.03
N ASP A 28 -12.75 0.89 -37.12
CA ASP A 28 -13.65 0.17 -37.99
C ASP A 28 -14.49 -0.83 -37.17
N ARG A 29 -15.82 -0.71 -37.32
CA ARG A 29 -16.80 -1.57 -36.63
C ARG A 29 -16.58 -3.03 -37.01
N GLU A 30 -16.08 -3.29 -38.22
CA GLU A 30 -15.76 -4.62 -38.73
C GLU A 30 -14.62 -5.28 -37.92
N PHE A 31 -13.61 -4.51 -37.51
CA PHE A 31 -12.51 -4.99 -36.66
C PHE A 31 -12.99 -5.36 -35.24
N LEU A 32 -13.87 -4.55 -34.65
CA LEU A 32 -14.41 -4.82 -33.31
C LEU A 32 -15.35 -6.02 -33.30
N ASP A 33 -16.14 -6.20 -34.35
CA ASP A 33 -17.00 -7.36 -34.51
C ASP A 33 -16.18 -8.65 -34.75
N GLU A 34 -15.05 -8.59 -35.48
CA GLU A 34 -14.12 -9.72 -35.64
C GLU A 34 -13.45 -10.13 -34.30
N LEU A 35 -13.03 -9.14 -33.50
CA LEU A 35 -12.40 -9.38 -32.20
C LEU A 35 -13.38 -10.01 -31.19
N LYS A 36 -14.64 -9.58 -31.24
CA LYS A 36 -15.73 -10.15 -30.43
C LYS A 36 -16.13 -11.55 -30.88
N ALA A 37 -16.09 -11.83 -32.19
CA ALA A 37 -16.36 -13.15 -32.74
C ALA A 37 -15.26 -14.15 -32.35
N ARG A 38 -13.98 -13.76 -32.43
CA ARG A 38 -12.84 -14.61 -32.02
C ARG A 38 -12.86 -14.93 -30.53
N SER A 39 -13.09 -13.94 -29.66
CA SER A 39 -13.13 -14.19 -28.21
C SER A 39 -14.32 -15.07 -27.81
N THR A 40 -15.48 -14.92 -28.47
CA THR A 40 -16.66 -15.76 -28.20
C THR A 40 -16.45 -17.20 -28.68
N ALA A 41 -15.78 -17.40 -29.82
CA ALA A 41 -15.47 -18.73 -30.34
C ALA A 41 -14.48 -19.46 -29.43
N GLU A 42 -13.38 -18.80 -29.02
CA GLU A 42 -12.38 -19.34 -28.10
C GLU A 42 -12.99 -19.69 -26.73
N PHE A 43 -13.88 -18.83 -26.23
CA PHE A 43 -14.60 -19.04 -24.96
C PHE A 43 -15.55 -20.25 -24.99
N LEU A 44 -16.27 -20.47 -26.09
CA LEU A 44 -17.19 -21.60 -26.21
C LEU A 44 -16.47 -22.95 -26.34
N THR A 45 -15.29 -22.98 -26.97
CA THR A 45 -14.44 -24.18 -27.01
C THR A 45 -13.91 -24.57 -25.63
N HIS A 46 -13.55 -23.62 -24.76
CA HIS A 46 -13.07 -23.92 -23.41
C HIS A 46 -14.19 -24.19 -22.38
N SER A 47 -15.38 -23.61 -22.58
CA SER A 47 -16.52 -23.80 -21.66
C SER A 47 -17.20 -25.17 -21.82
N ALA A 48 -17.20 -25.74 -23.04
CA ALA A 48 -17.80 -27.05 -23.29
C ALA A 48 -17.07 -28.21 -22.58
N ASP A 49 -15.75 -28.10 -22.38
CA ASP A 49 -14.94 -29.12 -21.71
C ASP A 49 -15.04 -29.06 -20.17
N SER A 50 -15.26 -27.86 -19.62
CA SER A 50 -15.38 -27.63 -18.17
C SER A 50 -16.74 -28.06 -17.58
N ILE A 51 -17.83 -27.94 -18.36
CA ILE A 51 -19.20 -28.19 -17.85
C ILE A 51 -19.53 -29.70 -17.73
N ARG A 52 -18.69 -30.60 -18.26
CA ARG A 52 -18.91 -32.06 -18.14
C ARG A 52 -18.46 -32.66 -16.80
N ALA A 53 -17.71 -31.92 -15.97
CA ALA A 53 -17.07 -32.48 -14.77
C ALA A 53 -17.72 -32.15 -13.41
N SER A 54 -18.67 -31.21 -13.31
CA SER A 54 -19.22 -30.83 -11.99
C SER A 54 -20.76 -30.90 -11.90
N ARG A 55 -21.28 -32.13 -11.78
CA ARG A 55 -22.62 -32.35 -11.21
C ARG A 55 -22.55 -33.39 -10.10
N LYS A 56 -22.54 -32.92 -8.85
CA LYS A 56 -23.31 -33.40 -7.67
C LYS A 56 -22.55 -33.12 -6.37
N ALA A 57 -23.08 -32.23 -5.56
CA ALA A 57 -23.39 -32.47 -4.14
C ALA A 57 -23.92 -31.18 -3.50
N THR A 58 -25.19 -31.18 -3.12
CA THR A 58 -25.80 -30.16 -2.27
C THR A 58 -25.79 -30.71 -0.85
N ILE A 59 -25.12 -30.02 0.09
CA ILE A 59 -25.26 -30.29 1.53
C ILE A 59 -25.64 -28.99 2.23
N THR A 60 -26.83 -29.00 2.82
CA THR A 60 -27.41 -27.96 3.67
C THR A 60 -26.70 -27.88 5.03
N ILE A 61 -26.25 -26.68 5.41
CA ILE A 61 -25.57 -26.40 6.69
C ILE A 61 -26.60 -25.93 7.72
N SER A 62 -26.71 -26.68 8.83
CA SER A 62 -27.53 -26.35 10.00
C SER A 62 -26.78 -26.74 11.29
N ILE A 63 -25.70 -26.03 11.64
CA ILE A 63 -24.96 -26.22 12.91
C ILE A 63 -24.40 -24.88 13.45
N TRP A 64 -25.20 -23.80 13.43
CA TRP A 64 -24.76 -22.49 13.97
C TRP A 64 -25.25 -22.19 15.40
N SER A 65 -26.13 -23.02 15.99
CA SER A 65 -26.73 -22.72 17.32
C SER A 65 -26.07 -23.42 18.52
N LYS A 66 -24.98 -24.18 18.34
CA LYS A 66 -24.36 -24.96 19.44
C LYS A 66 -22.95 -24.53 19.87
N ILE A 67 -22.33 -23.53 19.22
CA ILE A 67 -20.93 -23.14 19.51
C ILE A 67 -20.81 -21.90 20.43
N MET A 68 -21.87 -21.12 20.66
CA MET A 68 -21.79 -19.87 21.44
C MET A 68 -21.88 -20.01 22.98
N LYS A 69 -21.41 -21.10 23.61
CA LYS A 69 -21.48 -21.26 25.09
C LYS A 69 -20.27 -21.91 25.77
N SER A 70 -19.03 -21.58 25.40
CA SER A 70 -17.88 -21.87 26.27
C SER A 70 -16.91 -20.70 26.40
N LYS A 71 -16.89 -20.11 27.61
CA LYS A 71 -15.90 -19.13 28.06
C LYS A 71 -14.57 -19.82 28.37
N MET A 72 -13.75 -20.12 27.37
CA MET A 72 -12.33 -20.45 27.56
C MET A 72 -11.57 -20.24 26.24
N LYS A 73 -10.36 -19.67 26.37
CA LYS A 73 -9.29 -19.50 25.35
C LYS A 73 -9.22 -18.13 24.66
N LEU A 74 -8.70 -17.15 25.42
CA LEU A 74 -8.07 -15.92 24.89
C LEU A 74 -6.55 -15.87 25.16
N ALA A 75 -5.94 -17.00 25.57
CA ALA A 75 -4.53 -17.07 26.03
C ALA A 75 -3.59 -17.83 25.08
N THR A 76 -3.97 -18.09 23.84
CA THR A 76 -3.15 -18.88 22.89
C THR A 76 -2.74 -18.11 21.64
N ALA A 77 -3.32 -16.93 21.40
CA ALA A 77 -2.96 -16.07 20.26
C ALA A 77 -1.81 -15.08 20.56
N ALA A 78 -1.47 -14.84 21.83
CA ALA A 78 -0.51 -13.80 22.25
C ALA A 78 0.97 -14.24 22.25
N THR A 79 1.30 -15.48 21.91
CA THR A 79 2.64 -16.07 22.19
C THR A 79 3.55 -16.18 20.97
N VAL A 80 3.01 -16.45 19.78
CA VAL A 80 3.75 -16.34 18.49
C VAL A 80 4.03 -14.87 18.13
N VAL A 81 3.20 -14.01 18.71
CA VAL A 81 3.27 -12.56 18.69
C VAL A 81 4.51 -12.05 19.43
N VAL A 82 5.18 -12.77 20.34
CA VAL A 82 6.40 -12.21 20.99
C VAL A 82 7.64 -12.34 20.11
N VAL A 83 7.87 -13.44 19.38
CA VAL A 83 9.03 -13.51 18.47
C VAL A 83 8.77 -12.70 17.20
N VAL A 84 7.53 -12.69 16.70
CA VAL A 84 7.14 -11.93 15.52
C VAL A 84 6.84 -10.45 15.83
N LEU A 85 6.34 -10.05 17.01
CA LEU A 85 6.29 -8.64 17.42
C LEU A 85 7.64 -8.13 17.93
N VAL A 86 8.46 -8.96 18.58
CA VAL A 86 9.88 -8.59 18.79
C VAL A 86 10.53 -8.28 17.42
N TYR A 87 10.15 -9.02 16.36
CA TYR A 87 10.52 -8.72 14.97
C TYR A 87 9.76 -7.53 14.30
N LYS A 88 8.48 -7.30 14.62
CA LYS A 88 7.58 -6.39 13.86
C LYS A 88 7.37 -5.02 14.52
N SER A 89 7.51 -4.89 15.85
CA SER A 89 7.31 -3.62 16.57
C SER A 89 8.60 -2.91 16.99
N TYR A 90 9.78 -3.51 16.78
CA TYR A 90 11.01 -2.98 17.36
C TYR A 90 12.11 -2.56 16.39
N PHE A 91 12.06 -2.88 15.11
CA PHE A 91 13.19 -2.65 14.19
C PHE A 91 13.09 -1.38 13.33
N GLY A 92 12.54 -0.28 13.83
CA GLY A 92 12.41 0.99 13.09
C GLY A 92 13.12 2.19 13.74
N GLY A 93 14.19 2.69 13.11
CA GLY A 93 14.90 3.95 13.37
C GLY A 93 16.16 4.05 12.49
N CYS A 94 16.93 5.17 12.49
CA CYS A 94 18.17 5.38 11.71
C CYS A 94 19.10 6.40 12.42
N VAL A 95 20.37 6.06 12.74
CA VAL A 95 21.62 6.89 12.58
C VAL A 95 22.85 5.95 12.54
N GLY A 96 23.74 6.17 11.56
CA GLY A 96 24.77 5.22 11.12
C GLY A 96 26.02 5.08 11.99
N LEU A 97 26.59 3.87 11.96
CA LEU A 97 28.00 3.53 12.20
C LEU A 97 28.27 2.07 11.77
N THR A 98 29.39 1.88 11.07
CA THR A 98 29.80 0.66 10.34
C THR A 98 30.26 -0.47 11.26
N THR A 99 29.60 -1.64 11.16
CA THR A 99 30.15 -2.92 11.66
C THR A 99 30.33 -3.85 10.47
N ILE A 100 31.59 -4.04 10.09
CA ILE A 100 32.04 -4.70 8.85
C ILE A 100 31.44 -6.11 8.69
N GLY A 101 31.29 -6.89 9.78
CA GLY A 101 30.82 -8.27 9.71
C GLY A 101 29.38 -8.50 9.23
N PHE A 102 28.46 -7.53 9.36
CA PHE A 102 27.07 -7.70 8.90
C PHE A 102 26.86 -7.29 7.44
N ALA A 103 27.60 -6.27 6.99
CA ALA A 103 27.62 -5.90 5.58
C ALA A 103 28.10 -7.10 4.75
N GLU A 104 29.08 -7.85 5.25
CA GLU A 104 29.57 -9.08 4.63
C GLU A 104 28.53 -10.21 4.58
N ILE A 105 27.76 -10.44 5.66
CA ILE A 105 26.67 -11.44 5.64
C ILE A 105 25.60 -11.03 4.64
N SER A 106 25.19 -9.76 4.68
CA SER A 106 24.22 -9.16 3.77
C SER A 106 24.68 -9.36 2.32
N GLU A 107 25.89 -8.94 1.98
CA GLU A 107 26.48 -9.14 0.66
C GLU A 107 26.51 -10.61 0.23
N ALA A 108 26.95 -11.53 1.08
CA ALA A 108 26.96 -12.96 0.77
C ALA A 108 25.55 -13.50 0.46
N MET A 109 24.55 -13.02 1.20
CA MET A 109 23.16 -13.41 1.02
C MET A 109 22.55 -12.92 -0.30
N THR A 110 23.15 -11.95 -1.01
CA THR A 110 22.70 -11.57 -2.37
C THR A 110 22.87 -12.71 -3.39
N SER A 111 23.82 -13.60 -3.13
CA SER A 111 24.23 -14.64 -4.06
C SER A 111 23.53 -15.98 -3.85
N VAL A 112 22.75 -16.12 -2.76
CA VAL A 112 22.03 -17.36 -2.47
C VAL A 112 20.63 -17.30 -3.09
N PRO A 113 20.21 -18.31 -3.88
CA PRO A 113 18.88 -18.31 -4.48
C PRO A 113 17.79 -18.59 -3.44
N TRP A 114 18.09 -19.44 -2.45
CA TRP A 114 17.19 -19.83 -1.39
C TRP A 114 17.88 -19.88 -0.03
N MET A 115 17.14 -19.52 1.00
CA MET A 115 17.46 -19.77 2.40
C MET A 115 16.36 -20.66 2.99
N HIS A 116 16.77 -21.72 3.67
CA HIS A 116 15.90 -22.61 4.41
C HIS A 116 16.30 -22.56 5.88
N ALA A 117 15.36 -22.23 6.76
CA ALA A 117 15.59 -22.07 8.19
C ALA A 117 14.65 -22.98 8.99
N VAL A 118 15.24 -23.73 9.92
CA VAL A 118 14.54 -24.62 10.85
C VAL A 118 14.71 -24.06 12.25
N SER A 119 13.61 -23.65 12.87
CA SER A 119 13.59 -23.11 14.22
C SER A 119 13.04 -24.13 15.22
N GLN A 120 13.66 -24.20 16.39
CA GLN A 120 13.21 -24.97 17.55
C GLN A 120 13.46 -24.17 18.82
N GLY A 121 12.63 -24.33 19.84
CA GLY A 121 12.78 -23.57 21.08
C GLY A 121 11.62 -23.71 22.03
N GLN A 122 11.62 -22.89 23.07
CA GLN A 122 10.57 -22.78 24.07
C GLN A 122 10.20 -21.32 24.28
N VAL A 123 8.89 -21.02 24.38
CA VAL A 123 8.41 -19.75 24.92
C VAL A 123 7.37 -19.98 25.98
N LYS A 124 7.59 -19.33 27.13
CA LYS A 124 6.76 -19.47 28.34
C LYS A 124 6.49 -20.95 28.66
N GLY A 125 7.55 -21.76 28.59
CA GLY A 125 7.53 -23.21 28.84
C GLY A 125 6.85 -24.07 27.77
N LYS A 126 6.44 -23.51 26.63
CA LYS A 126 5.86 -24.28 25.52
C LYS A 126 6.88 -24.46 24.41
N ASN A 127 7.13 -25.71 24.04
CA ASN A 127 7.92 -26.02 22.85
C ASN A 127 7.29 -25.37 21.62
N GLN A 128 8.12 -24.72 20.83
CA GLN A 128 7.79 -24.13 19.54
C GLN A 128 8.81 -24.68 18.53
N SER A 129 8.34 -24.96 17.33
CA SER A 129 9.21 -25.18 16.19
C SER A 129 8.62 -24.48 14.98
N GLY A 130 9.38 -24.42 13.90
CA GLY A 130 8.94 -23.83 12.65
C GLY A 130 9.96 -24.12 11.56
N GLU A 131 9.48 -24.15 10.34
CA GLU A 131 10.32 -24.34 9.16
C GLU A 131 9.91 -23.28 8.14
N GLN A 132 10.88 -22.61 7.52
CA GLN A 132 10.60 -21.57 6.54
C GLN A 132 11.62 -21.59 5.40
N TRP A 133 11.15 -21.21 4.22
CA TRP A 133 11.96 -21.03 3.02
C TRP A 133 11.75 -19.63 2.48
N ILE A 134 12.85 -19.00 2.09
CA ILE A 134 12.84 -17.69 1.44
C ILE A 134 13.61 -17.86 0.13
N GLY A 135 12.90 -17.74 -0.99
CA GLY A 135 13.47 -17.72 -2.32
C GLY A 135 13.57 -16.28 -2.81
N PHE A 136 14.76 -15.72 -2.81
CA PHE A 136 14.99 -14.30 -3.10
C PHE A 136 14.69 -13.97 -4.57
N GLU A 137 15.27 -14.75 -5.50
CA GLU A 137 15.00 -14.59 -6.93
C GLU A 137 13.59 -15.08 -7.29
N ALA A 138 13.12 -16.15 -6.64
CA ALA A 138 11.78 -16.68 -6.85
C ALA A 138 10.69 -15.72 -6.32
N GLN A 139 11.05 -14.85 -5.37
CA GLN A 139 10.14 -14.03 -4.56
C GLN A 139 9.03 -14.87 -3.91
N ILE A 140 9.45 -16.00 -3.33
CA ILE A 140 8.59 -16.92 -2.61
C ILE A 140 9.00 -16.94 -1.14
N HIS A 141 8.02 -16.82 -0.25
CA HIS A 141 8.19 -17.09 1.17
C HIS A 141 7.23 -18.18 1.59
N ALA A 142 7.78 -19.28 2.08
CA ALA A 142 7.04 -20.44 2.52
C ALA A 142 7.30 -20.69 4.00
N PHE A 143 6.28 -21.10 4.75
CA PHE A 143 6.47 -21.54 6.13
C PHE A 143 5.55 -22.70 6.51
N LYS A 144 6.05 -23.54 7.41
CA LYS A 144 5.36 -24.68 8.00
C LYS A 144 5.43 -24.57 9.52
N ARG A 145 4.26 -24.68 10.14
CA ARG A 145 4.07 -24.62 11.58
C ARG A 145 4.02 -26.03 12.20
N PRO A 146 4.30 -26.16 13.50
CA PRO A 146 4.27 -27.45 14.19
C PRO A 146 2.89 -28.11 14.20
N ASP A 147 1.83 -27.31 14.13
CA ASP A 147 0.45 -27.78 14.07
C ASP A 147 0.03 -28.28 12.68
N GLY A 148 0.95 -28.33 11.72
CA GLY A 148 0.70 -28.77 10.35
C GLY A 148 0.11 -27.70 9.44
N ARG A 149 -0.11 -26.47 9.91
CA ARG A 149 -0.45 -25.35 9.03
C ARG A 149 0.75 -25.00 8.15
N VAL A 150 0.46 -24.76 6.88
CA VAL A 150 1.44 -24.40 5.87
C VAL A 150 0.97 -23.14 5.17
N ALA A 151 1.87 -22.25 4.80
CA ALA A 151 1.54 -21.18 3.87
C ALA A 151 2.67 -20.93 2.88
N ILE A 152 2.29 -20.43 1.71
CA ILE A 152 3.19 -19.92 0.68
C ILE A 152 2.69 -18.57 0.22
N GLU A 153 3.58 -17.60 0.23
CA GLU A 153 3.42 -16.30 -0.37
C GLU A 153 4.27 -16.24 -1.63
N ASN A 154 3.62 -16.13 -2.79
CA ASN A 154 4.27 -15.98 -4.08
C ASN A 154 4.03 -14.55 -4.57
N MET A 155 5.06 -13.71 -4.45
CA MET A 155 4.97 -12.29 -4.76
C MET A 155 4.90 -12.04 -6.27
N LYS A 156 5.54 -12.89 -7.09
CA LYS A 156 5.49 -12.79 -8.56
C LYS A 156 4.08 -13.03 -9.09
N GLU A 157 3.39 -14.00 -8.50
CA GLU A 157 2.01 -14.34 -8.88
C GLU A 157 0.95 -13.57 -8.09
N HIS A 158 1.36 -12.83 -7.05
CA HIS A 158 0.47 -12.19 -6.09
C HIS A 158 -0.53 -13.15 -5.45
N LYS A 159 -0.08 -14.33 -5.02
CA LYS A 159 -0.93 -15.36 -4.41
C LYS A 159 -0.43 -15.81 -3.05
N TYR A 160 -1.36 -15.94 -2.11
CA TYR A 160 -1.12 -16.40 -0.76
C TYR A 160 -1.90 -17.68 -0.52
N TYR A 161 -1.18 -18.79 -0.47
CA TYR A 161 -1.74 -20.11 -0.21
C TYR A 161 -1.65 -20.40 1.28
N ARG A 162 -2.74 -20.87 1.89
CA ARG A 162 -2.80 -21.22 3.31
C ARG A 162 -3.52 -22.53 3.51
N TYR A 163 -2.80 -23.53 4.00
CA TYR A 163 -3.38 -24.81 4.36
C TYR A 163 -3.81 -24.85 5.82
N SER A 164 -5.05 -25.27 6.04
CA SER A 164 -5.58 -25.61 7.37
C SER A 164 -5.73 -27.13 7.49
N PRO A 165 -4.96 -27.80 8.37
CA PRO A 165 -5.09 -29.25 8.58
C PRO A 165 -6.42 -29.62 9.22
N GLU A 166 -7.02 -28.74 10.03
CA GLU A 166 -8.33 -28.95 10.67
C GLU A 166 -9.45 -29.13 9.65
N ASN A 167 -9.42 -28.32 8.58
CA ASN A 167 -10.42 -28.33 7.52
C ASN A 167 -9.99 -29.12 6.29
N ARG A 168 -8.74 -29.62 6.27
CA ARG A 168 -8.06 -30.19 5.10
C ARG A 168 -8.27 -29.34 3.83
N SER A 169 -8.08 -28.03 3.97
CA SER A 169 -8.38 -27.07 2.90
C SER A 169 -7.22 -26.10 2.67
N ILE A 170 -7.00 -25.75 1.40
CA ILE A 170 -6.09 -24.69 0.98
C ILE A 170 -6.95 -23.47 0.64
N THR A 171 -6.78 -22.39 1.38
CA THR A 171 -7.30 -21.08 1.00
C THR A 171 -6.29 -20.37 0.12
N VAL A 172 -6.74 -19.83 -1.01
CA VAL A 172 -5.92 -19.03 -1.91
C VAL A 172 -6.43 -17.59 -1.87
N ASP A 173 -5.66 -16.72 -1.24
CA ASP A 173 -5.90 -15.30 -1.18
C ASP A 173 -4.98 -14.55 -2.15
N TYR A 174 -5.30 -13.30 -2.44
CA TYR A 174 -4.42 -12.43 -3.21
C TYR A 174 -3.35 -11.83 -2.28
N VAL A 175 -2.08 -11.77 -2.73
CA VAL A 175 -1.02 -11.09 -1.98
C VAL A 175 -1.05 -9.63 -2.33
N TYR A 176 -1.30 -8.81 -1.31
CA TYR A 176 -1.39 -7.38 -1.44
C TYR A 176 -0.06 -6.79 -1.97
N ASP A 177 -0.17 -5.74 -2.80
CA ASP A 177 0.94 -4.89 -3.23
C ASP A 177 1.71 -4.30 -2.01
N PRO A 178 3.01 -4.51 -1.78
CA PRO A 178 3.74 -3.99 -0.61
C PRO A 178 3.53 -2.48 -0.30
N PHE A 179 2.96 -1.70 -1.22
CA PHE A 179 2.43 -0.35 -1.01
C PHE A 179 1.11 -0.22 -0.23
N ALA A 180 0.59 -1.28 0.42
CA ALA A 180 -0.53 -1.18 1.37
C ALA A 180 -0.12 -0.43 2.62
N PRO A 181 -0.93 0.52 3.10
CA PRO A 181 -0.70 1.07 4.43
C PRO A 181 -0.97 0.08 5.57
N ASP A 182 -1.84 -0.93 5.40
CA ASP A 182 -2.46 -1.55 6.58
C ASP A 182 -1.99 -2.97 6.94
N ASP A 183 -1.80 -3.91 5.99
CA ASP A 183 -1.56 -5.33 6.33
C ASP A 183 -0.52 -6.08 5.48
N ALA A 184 0.20 -5.41 4.55
CA ALA A 184 1.26 -6.08 3.80
C ALA A 184 2.36 -6.57 4.76
N PHE A 185 2.70 -7.85 4.65
CA PHE A 185 3.88 -8.41 5.28
C PHE A 185 5.09 -7.59 4.78
N PRO A 186 5.82 -6.86 5.64
CA PRO A 186 6.78 -5.85 5.21
C PRO A 186 8.11 -6.45 4.72
N PHE A 187 8.16 -7.76 4.45
CA PHE A 187 9.30 -8.29 3.73
C PHE A 187 9.14 -7.89 2.28
N GLU A 188 9.76 -6.77 1.92
CA GLU A 188 10.41 -6.68 0.63
C GLU A 188 11.40 -7.85 0.54
N LEU A 189 10.89 -9.04 0.19
CA LEU A 189 11.69 -10.22 -0.19
C LEU A 189 12.56 -9.92 -1.43
N LEU A 190 12.51 -8.68 -1.92
CA LEU A 190 13.30 -8.12 -3.00
C LEU A 190 14.80 -8.28 -2.75
N SER A 191 15.26 -8.31 -1.49
CA SER A 191 16.65 -8.69 -1.20
C SER A 191 16.83 -9.27 0.20
N ALA A 192 17.72 -10.26 0.32
CA ALA A 192 18.20 -10.75 1.62
C ALA A 192 18.91 -9.66 2.43
N ASN A 193 19.44 -8.66 1.71
CA ASN A 193 20.28 -7.62 2.28
C ASN A 193 19.50 -6.64 3.13
N SER A 194 18.39 -6.14 2.60
CA SER A 194 17.50 -5.20 3.29
C SER A 194 17.00 -5.82 4.60
N PHE A 195 16.57 -7.09 4.56
CA PHE A 195 16.11 -7.82 5.74
C PHE A 195 17.10 -7.81 6.92
N LEU A 196 18.34 -8.24 6.69
CA LEU A 196 19.35 -8.31 7.74
C LEU A 196 19.85 -6.92 8.15
N ALA A 197 19.95 -5.99 7.20
CA ALA A 197 20.37 -4.62 7.46
C ALA A 197 19.37 -3.89 8.37
N ASP A 198 18.07 -3.99 8.09
CA ASP A 198 17.01 -3.36 8.87
C ASP A 198 16.95 -3.91 10.30
N MET A 199 17.05 -5.23 10.45
CA MET A 199 17.13 -5.86 11.76
C MET A 199 18.34 -5.33 12.55
N LEU A 200 19.52 -5.26 11.94
CA LEU A 200 20.71 -4.79 12.65
C LEU A 200 20.60 -3.32 13.06
N LYS A 201 20.14 -2.50 12.13
CA LYS A 201 19.93 -1.07 12.34
C LYS A 201 19.05 -0.83 13.56
N GLY A 202 17.92 -1.54 13.63
CA GLY A 202 16.99 -1.43 14.74
C GLY A 202 17.55 -1.93 16.09
N VAL A 203 18.38 -2.97 16.15
CA VAL A 203 19.03 -3.34 17.44
C VAL A 203 20.08 -2.32 17.87
N LYS A 204 20.89 -1.79 16.94
CA LYS A 204 21.96 -0.84 17.27
C LYS A 204 21.42 0.46 17.86
N GLU A 205 20.36 1.00 17.28
CA GLU A 205 19.75 2.25 17.74
C GLU A 205 19.15 2.15 19.13
N ARG A 206 18.90 0.94 19.60
CA ARG A 206 18.44 0.67 20.95
C ARG A 206 19.59 0.41 21.93
N GLY A 207 20.82 0.72 21.51
CA GLY A 207 22.01 0.57 22.33
C GLY A 207 22.44 -0.88 22.51
N ALA A 208 22.14 -1.77 21.55
CA ALA A 208 22.59 -3.14 21.64
C ALA A 208 24.12 -3.22 21.64
N GLU A 209 24.67 -4.01 22.55
CA GLU A 209 26.09 -4.32 22.58
C GLU A 209 26.38 -5.50 21.66
N ILE A 210 27.36 -5.35 20.77
CA ILE A 210 27.76 -6.38 19.81
C ILE A 210 29.19 -6.79 20.10
N THR A 211 29.41 -8.07 20.36
CA THR A 211 30.75 -8.65 20.48
C THR A 211 30.97 -9.72 19.41
N THR A 212 32.20 -9.84 18.93
CA THR A 212 32.58 -10.79 17.87
C THR A 212 33.77 -11.62 18.32
N ARG A 213 33.73 -12.93 18.09
CA ARG A 213 34.84 -13.85 18.36
C ARG A 213 34.78 -15.08 17.45
N GLU A 214 35.93 -15.69 17.19
CA GLU A 214 36.00 -16.99 16.52
C GLU A 214 35.70 -18.12 17.52
N ILE A 215 34.93 -19.12 17.08
CA ILE A 215 34.51 -20.26 17.88
C ILE A 215 34.43 -21.52 16.99
N GLU A 216 34.41 -22.69 17.60
CA GLU A 216 34.01 -23.92 16.92
C GLU A 216 32.51 -24.18 17.17
N TYR A 217 31.73 -24.37 16.10
CA TYR A 217 30.32 -24.70 16.15
C TYR A 217 30.05 -25.95 15.33
N ASN A 218 29.53 -27.01 15.96
CA ASN A 218 29.26 -28.32 15.34
C ASN A 218 30.45 -28.90 14.55
N GLY A 219 31.67 -28.75 15.08
CA GLY A 219 32.89 -29.27 14.43
C GLY A 219 33.44 -28.39 13.30
N GLN A 220 32.87 -27.21 13.07
CA GLN A 220 33.31 -26.26 12.05
C GLN A 220 33.73 -24.93 12.69
N GLN A 221 34.76 -24.28 12.13
CA GLN A 221 35.09 -22.91 12.51
C GLN A 221 33.95 -21.97 12.15
N ALA A 222 33.58 -21.09 13.08
CA ALA A 222 32.51 -20.13 12.96
C ALA A 222 32.91 -18.81 13.65
N GLN A 223 32.49 -17.69 13.07
CA GLN A 223 32.47 -16.42 13.76
C GLN A 223 31.17 -16.31 14.56
N LEU A 224 31.28 -16.13 15.86
CA LEU A 224 30.16 -15.85 16.75
C LEU A 224 30.04 -14.34 16.94
N GLN A 225 28.87 -13.78 16.60
CA GLN A 225 28.47 -12.43 16.96
C GLN A 225 27.36 -12.49 18.01
N GLU A 226 27.61 -11.91 19.18
CA GLU A 226 26.64 -11.84 20.28
C GLU A 226 26.11 -10.41 20.38
N ILE A 227 24.79 -10.27 20.24
CA ILE A 227 24.05 -9.02 20.36
C ILE A 227 23.23 -9.09 21.64
N SER A 228 23.43 -8.16 22.56
CA SER A 228 22.65 -8.06 23.80
C SER A 228 21.84 -6.78 23.80
N LEU A 229 20.54 -6.87 24.08
CA LEU A 229 19.61 -5.76 24.06
C LEU A 229 18.68 -5.81 25.27
N SER A 230 18.62 -4.71 26.01
CA SER A 230 17.63 -4.51 27.08
C SER A 230 16.46 -3.70 26.55
N VAL A 231 15.25 -4.20 26.72
CA VAL A 231 14.01 -3.56 26.26
C VAL A 231 13.05 -3.41 27.43
N THR A 232 12.52 -2.22 27.65
CA THR A 232 11.44 -1.99 28.61
C THR A 232 10.14 -1.75 27.85
N GLN A 233 9.12 -2.57 28.10
CA GLN A 233 7.78 -2.48 27.51
C GLN A 233 6.73 -2.60 28.63
N ASP A 234 5.75 -1.70 28.67
CA ASP A 234 4.64 -1.76 29.64
C ASP A 234 5.08 -1.87 31.12
N ASN A 235 6.20 -1.21 31.45
CA ASN A 235 6.90 -1.28 32.74
C ASN A 235 7.57 -2.63 33.08
N GLU A 236 7.60 -3.58 32.15
CA GLU A 236 8.38 -4.81 32.24
C GLU A 236 9.69 -4.67 31.46
N SER A 237 10.80 -5.03 32.08
CA SER A 237 12.11 -5.04 31.42
C SER A 237 12.49 -6.45 31.02
N PHE A 238 12.95 -6.60 29.77
CA PHE A 238 13.39 -7.84 29.17
C PHE A 238 14.84 -7.68 28.71
N VAL A 239 15.62 -8.74 28.84
CA VAL A 239 16.96 -8.80 28.24
C VAL A 239 16.94 -9.87 27.16
N GLY A 240 17.15 -9.44 25.92
CA GLY A 240 17.31 -10.31 24.77
C GLY A 240 18.79 -10.47 24.43
N LYS A 241 19.24 -11.71 24.29
CA LYS A 241 20.56 -12.06 23.77
C LYS A 241 20.40 -12.85 22.49
N LEU A 242 20.99 -12.37 21.40
CA LEU A 242 21.01 -12.99 20.10
C LEU A 242 22.45 -13.40 19.76
N SER A 243 22.67 -14.67 19.49
CA SER A 243 23.95 -15.22 19.06
C SER A 243 23.84 -15.66 17.61
N LEU A 244 24.65 -15.07 16.74
CA LEU A 244 24.75 -15.40 15.32
C LEU A 244 26.03 -16.17 15.07
N TYR A 245 25.90 -17.37 14.54
CA TYR A 245 27.03 -18.21 14.14
C TYR A 245 27.18 -18.11 12.63
N ILE A 246 28.30 -17.57 12.17
CA ILE A 246 28.56 -17.20 10.78
C ILE A 246 29.72 -18.03 10.27
N GLN A 247 29.59 -18.61 9.07
CA GLN A 247 30.68 -19.32 8.43
C GLN A 247 31.75 -18.32 7.94
N PRO A 248 33.04 -18.47 8.31
CA PRO A 248 34.06 -17.46 8.00
C PRO A 248 34.27 -17.24 6.49
N ASP A 249 34.27 -18.31 5.69
CA ASP A 249 34.61 -18.21 4.26
C ASP A 249 33.44 -17.70 3.41
N SER A 250 32.24 -18.24 3.64
CA SER A 250 31.05 -17.89 2.85
C SER A 250 30.31 -16.67 3.40
N ARG A 251 30.60 -16.27 4.65
CA ARG A 251 29.88 -15.25 5.42
C ARG A 251 28.38 -15.55 5.61
N LEU A 252 27.95 -16.79 5.34
CA LEU A 252 26.56 -17.20 5.51
C LEU A 252 26.27 -17.58 6.97
N LEU A 253 25.04 -17.34 7.43
CA LEU A 253 24.58 -17.77 8.76
C LEU A 253 24.50 -19.31 8.80
N LEU A 254 25.07 -19.91 9.84
CA LEU A 254 24.93 -21.33 10.15
C LEU A 254 23.79 -21.55 11.14
N CYS A 255 23.74 -20.70 12.17
CA CYS A 255 22.77 -20.80 13.24
C CYS A 255 22.53 -19.44 13.89
N THR A 256 21.33 -19.25 14.42
CA THR A 256 20.98 -18.15 15.31
C THR A 256 20.40 -18.72 16.59
N LYS A 257 20.88 -18.26 17.74
CA LYS A 257 20.28 -18.56 19.04
C LYS A 257 19.74 -17.28 19.65
N ALA A 258 18.53 -17.30 20.15
CA ALA A 258 17.93 -16.19 20.86
C ALA A 258 17.54 -16.65 22.26
N LEU A 259 17.99 -15.92 23.28
CA LEU A 259 17.61 -16.10 24.67
C LEU A 259 16.93 -14.82 25.14
N VAL A 260 15.75 -14.94 25.73
CA VAL A 260 15.00 -13.82 26.28
C VAL A 260 14.72 -14.11 27.75
N THR A 261 15.18 -13.22 28.61
CA THR A 261 14.91 -13.27 30.05
C THR A 261 14.05 -12.10 30.49
N ASP A 262 13.24 -12.30 31.52
CA ASP A 262 12.55 -11.21 32.22
C ASP A 262 13.51 -10.44 33.14
N SER A 263 12.97 -9.46 33.88
CA SER A 263 13.73 -8.61 34.81
C SER A 263 14.30 -9.37 36.02
N GLU A 264 13.78 -10.55 36.33
CA GLU A 264 14.26 -11.42 37.40
C GLU A 264 15.33 -12.40 36.89
N GLY A 265 15.61 -12.40 35.58
CA GLY A 265 16.53 -13.32 34.93
C GLY A 265 15.93 -14.68 34.58
N ASN A 266 14.62 -14.87 34.73
CA ASN A 266 13.97 -16.11 34.32
C ASN A 266 13.91 -16.18 32.80
N ILE A 267 14.24 -17.35 32.24
CA ILE A 267 14.14 -17.59 30.80
C ILE A 267 12.66 -17.68 30.41
N ILE A 268 12.20 -16.69 29.65
CA ILE A 268 10.83 -16.66 29.11
C ILE A 268 10.77 -17.08 27.64
N GLY A 269 11.94 -17.11 26.98
CA GLY A 269 12.08 -17.60 25.61
C GLY A 269 13.50 -18.07 25.32
N GLU A 270 13.62 -19.21 24.65
CA GLU A 270 14.87 -19.70 24.08
C GLU A 270 14.57 -20.28 22.70
N TYR A 271 15.35 -19.88 21.70
CA TYR A 271 15.20 -20.34 20.33
C TYR A 271 16.55 -20.62 19.70
N GLU A 272 16.58 -21.63 18.86
CA GLU A 272 17.67 -21.95 17.97
C GLU A 272 17.09 -22.06 16.56
N THR A 273 17.74 -21.43 15.59
CA THR A 273 17.38 -21.51 14.18
C THR A 273 18.61 -21.93 13.39
N ALA A 274 18.56 -23.11 12.78
CA ALA A 274 19.58 -23.59 11.88
C ALA A 274 19.27 -23.15 10.44
N TYR A 275 20.28 -22.74 9.70
CA TYR A 275 20.14 -22.25 8.33
C TYR A 275 20.83 -23.18 7.33
N SER A 276 20.24 -23.30 6.15
CA SER A 276 20.79 -23.99 4.99
C SER A 276 20.45 -23.21 3.72
N TYR A 277 21.26 -23.36 2.67
CA TYR A 277 21.16 -22.56 1.45
C TYR A 277 21.05 -23.47 0.22
N PRO A 278 19.88 -24.11 0.03
CA PRO A 278 19.71 -25.02 -1.10
C PRO A 278 19.71 -24.25 -2.42
N ARG A 279 20.04 -24.94 -3.52
CA ARG A 279 19.94 -24.33 -4.87
C ARG A 279 18.49 -24.11 -5.30
N THR A 280 17.56 -24.91 -4.78
CA THR A 280 16.14 -24.90 -5.11
C THR A 280 15.30 -24.95 -3.84
N GLY A 281 14.11 -24.37 -3.87
CA GLY A 281 13.14 -24.42 -2.78
C GLY A 281 11.75 -24.84 -3.24
N PRO A 282 10.76 -24.83 -2.32
CA PRO A 282 9.39 -25.20 -2.64
C PRO A 282 8.78 -24.23 -3.66
N THR A 283 8.25 -24.76 -4.75
CA THR A 283 7.55 -23.98 -5.80
C THR A 283 6.06 -23.84 -5.54
N ASP A 284 5.50 -24.75 -4.74
CA ASP A 284 4.08 -24.81 -4.40
C ASP A 284 3.86 -25.41 -3.01
N ILE A 285 2.61 -25.35 -2.54
CA ILE A 285 2.26 -25.74 -1.17
C ILE A 285 2.36 -27.26 -0.95
N TYR A 286 2.31 -28.07 -2.01
CA TYR A 286 2.41 -29.53 -1.93
C TYR A 286 3.85 -29.98 -1.68
N ALA A 287 4.85 -29.25 -2.19
CA ALA A 287 6.26 -29.46 -1.87
C ALA A 287 6.58 -29.36 -0.36
N LEU A 288 5.67 -28.77 0.43
CA LEU A 288 5.76 -28.65 1.89
C LEU A 288 5.04 -29.79 2.65
N GLY A 289 4.51 -30.76 1.91
CA GLY A 289 3.79 -31.92 2.44
C GLY A 289 2.29 -31.70 2.65
N VAL A 290 1.70 -30.68 2.02
CA VAL A 290 0.23 -30.56 1.99
C VAL A 290 -0.36 -31.66 1.11
N PRO A 291 -1.44 -32.35 1.54
CA PRO A 291 -2.07 -33.39 0.72
C PRO A 291 -2.65 -32.85 -0.59
N GLU A 292 -2.45 -33.58 -1.70
CA GLU A 292 -2.99 -33.24 -3.01
C GLU A 292 -4.53 -33.27 -3.07
N ASP A 293 -5.17 -34.00 -2.15
CA ASP A 293 -6.63 -34.11 -2.02
C ASP A 293 -7.27 -32.99 -1.16
N ALA A 294 -6.48 -32.02 -0.69
CA ALA A 294 -6.98 -30.91 0.11
C ALA A 294 -7.95 -30.03 -0.70
N ALA A 295 -9.09 -29.67 -0.09
CA ALA A 295 -10.09 -28.84 -0.77
C ALA A 295 -9.56 -27.42 -1.01
N ILE A 296 -9.66 -26.92 -2.25
CA ILE A 296 -9.21 -25.56 -2.59
C ILE A 296 -10.39 -24.59 -2.46
N VAL A 297 -10.20 -23.54 -1.65
CA VAL A 297 -11.11 -22.40 -1.51
C VAL A 297 -10.38 -21.18 -2.05
N SER A 298 -10.73 -20.76 -3.28
CA SER A 298 -10.14 -19.57 -3.88
C SER A 298 -10.95 -18.33 -3.51
N ASN A 299 -10.30 -17.39 -2.84
CA ASN A 299 -10.76 -16.02 -2.62
C ASN A 299 -10.15 -15.04 -3.64
N LEU A 300 -9.43 -15.55 -4.65
CA LEU A 300 -8.90 -14.73 -5.71
C LEU A 300 -10.05 -14.01 -6.45
N PRO A 301 -9.81 -12.80 -6.94
CA PRO A 301 -10.72 -12.20 -7.90
C PRO A 301 -10.95 -13.12 -9.10
N LYS A 302 -12.06 -12.88 -9.81
CA LYS A 302 -12.30 -13.58 -11.08
C LYS A 302 -11.13 -13.35 -12.05
N GLU A 303 -10.84 -14.34 -12.88
CA GLU A 303 -9.68 -14.35 -13.77
C GLU A 303 -9.61 -13.11 -14.69
N ASP A 304 -10.76 -12.67 -15.21
CA ASP A 304 -10.89 -11.45 -16.01
C ASP A 304 -10.46 -10.19 -15.25
N TYR A 305 -10.84 -10.08 -13.97
CA TYR A 305 -10.37 -9.02 -13.08
C TYR A 305 -8.87 -9.14 -12.82
N GLN A 306 -8.35 -10.34 -12.57
CA GLN A 306 -6.94 -10.54 -12.27
C GLN A 306 -6.02 -10.09 -13.42
N THR A 307 -6.29 -10.55 -14.66
CA THR A 307 -5.49 -10.15 -15.82
C THR A 307 -5.49 -8.64 -16.05
N MET A 308 -6.66 -8.01 -15.92
CA MET A 308 -6.81 -6.56 -16.02
C MET A 308 -6.06 -5.86 -14.88
N TRP A 309 -6.15 -6.38 -13.65
CA TRP A 309 -5.53 -5.83 -12.46
C TRP A 309 -4.00 -5.89 -12.51
N ASP A 310 -3.42 -6.97 -13.03
CA ASP A 310 -1.98 -7.09 -13.27
C ASP A 310 -1.51 -6.07 -14.30
N SER A 311 -2.24 -5.95 -15.42
CA SER A 311 -1.96 -4.95 -16.45
C SER A 311 -2.04 -3.53 -15.89
N TYR A 312 -3.07 -3.24 -15.10
CA TYR A 312 -3.26 -1.96 -14.42
C TYR A 312 -2.08 -1.60 -13.52
N ARG A 313 -1.64 -2.54 -12.67
CA ARG A 313 -0.56 -2.31 -11.70
C ARG A 313 0.79 -2.13 -12.38
N GLN A 314 1.08 -2.95 -13.40
CA GLN A 314 2.30 -2.80 -14.20
C GLN A 314 2.34 -1.41 -14.85
N LYS A 315 1.26 -1.01 -15.53
CA LYS A 315 1.16 0.31 -16.17
C LYS A 315 1.27 1.46 -15.17
N ARG A 316 0.63 1.33 -14.00
CA ARG A 316 0.77 2.28 -12.90
C ARG A 316 2.22 2.38 -12.43
N ALA A 317 2.92 1.26 -12.22
CA ALA A 317 4.30 1.23 -11.76
C ALA A 317 5.25 1.88 -12.79
N ASP A 318 5.11 1.51 -14.07
CA ASP A 318 5.93 2.04 -15.16
C ASP A 318 5.73 3.56 -15.32
N ALA A 319 4.47 4.02 -15.36
CA ALA A 319 4.14 5.43 -15.52
C ALA A 319 4.56 6.29 -14.31
N THR A 320 4.80 5.69 -13.14
CA THR A 320 5.09 6.43 -11.90
C THR A 320 6.47 6.13 -11.33
N ARG A 321 7.36 5.58 -12.16
CA ARG A 321 8.74 5.27 -11.78
C ARG A 321 9.53 6.53 -11.40
N GLU A 322 9.54 7.53 -12.28
CA GLU A 322 10.34 8.75 -12.14
C GLU A 322 9.56 9.96 -12.64
N TYR A 323 9.32 10.95 -11.78
CA TYR A 323 8.70 12.21 -12.17
C TYR A 323 8.90 13.33 -11.15
N VAL A 324 8.71 14.57 -11.62
CA VAL A 324 8.31 15.72 -10.79
C VAL A 324 6.98 16.22 -11.33
N ALA A 325 5.97 16.27 -10.46
CA ALA A 325 4.66 16.77 -10.79
C ALA A 325 4.30 17.97 -9.91
N VAL A 326 3.71 19.00 -10.52
CA VAL A 326 3.17 20.15 -9.81
C VAL A 326 1.65 20.14 -9.97
N ILE A 327 0.94 20.15 -8.84
CA ILE A 327 -0.51 19.99 -8.78
C ILE A 327 -1.09 21.24 -8.13
N THR A 328 -1.78 22.05 -8.93
CA THR A 328 -2.47 23.24 -8.41
C THR A 328 -3.89 22.86 -8.00
N HIS A 329 -4.35 23.34 -6.85
CA HIS A 329 -5.70 23.12 -6.35
C HIS A 329 -6.49 24.43 -6.38
N MET A 330 -7.44 24.52 -7.31
CA MET A 330 -8.34 25.68 -7.42
C MET A 330 -9.63 25.42 -6.67
N THR A 331 -9.99 26.31 -5.75
CA THR A 331 -11.24 26.23 -4.99
C THR A 331 -12.31 27.10 -5.65
N ARG A 332 -13.36 26.48 -6.19
CA ARG A 332 -14.35 27.17 -7.03
C ARG A 332 -15.28 28.11 -6.26
N SER A 333 -15.55 27.79 -5.00
CA SER A 333 -16.30 28.70 -4.10
C SER A 333 -15.57 30.03 -3.84
N LEU A 334 -14.29 30.13 -4.24
CA LEU A 334 -13.47 31.34 -4.13
C LEU A 334 -13.18 32.00 -5.48
N GLY A 335 -13.80 31.58 -6.60
CA GLY A 335 -13.65 32.27 -7.90
C GLY A 335 -12.35 31.93 -8.64
N ASP A 336 -12.09 30.64 -8.87
CA ASP A 336 -10.91 30.11 -9.60
C ASP A 336 -9.56 30.53 -8.96
N VAL A 337 -9.54 30.63 -7.63
CA VAL A 337 -8.34 30.91 -6.83
C VAL A 337 -7.56 29.61 -6.59
N ILE A 338 -6.26 29.59 -6.92
CA ILE A 338 -5.37 28.50 -6.50
C ILE A 338 -5.07 28.69 -5.01
N THR A 339 -5.54 27.75 -4.20
CA THR A 339 -5.37 27.77 -2.74
C THR A 339 -4.13 27.00 -2.30
N MET A 340 -3.72 25.99 -3.07
CA MET A 340 -2.58 25.13 -2.75
C MET A 340 -1.83 24.73 -4.02
N VAL A 341 -0.52 24.51 -3.87
CA VAL A 341 0.36 23.90 -4.87
C VAL A 341 1.06 22.73 -4.22
N ASP A 342 0.84 21.53 -4.73
CA ASP A 342 1.62 20.37 -4.33
C ASP A 342 2.76 20.14 -5.32
N VAL A 343 3.96 19.87 -4.81
CA VAL A 343 5.10 19.40 -5.60
C VAL A 343 5.40 17.97 -5.20
N ASP A 344 5.24 17.06 -6.15
CA ASP A 344 5.30 15.63 -5.98
C ASP A 344 6.53 15.06 -6.72
N TYR A 345 7.55 14.67 -5.96
CA TYR A 345 8.81 14.13 -6.44
C TYR A 345 8.82 12.61 -6.27
N LYS A 346 9.10 11.86 -7.33
CA LYS A 346 9.14 10.40 -7.29
C LYS A 346 10.36 9.87 -8.04
N SER A 347 11.15 9.01 -7.40
CA SER A 347 12.29 8.29 -8.02
C SER A 347 12.36 6.87 -7.48
N GLY A 348 11.98 5.88 -8.30
CA GLY A 348 11.91 4.48 -7.88
C GLY A 348 10.98 4.34 -6.66
N GLN A 349 11.52 3.87 -5.53
CA GLN A 349 10.75 3.82 -4.27
C GLN A 349 10.71 5.14 -3.51
N ASN A 350 11.69 6.01 -3.70
CA ASN A 350 11.76 7.31 -3.05
C ASN A 350 10.60 8.20 -3.49
N HIS A 351 10.00 8.90 -2.53
CA HIS A 351 8.84 9.75 -2.75
C HIS A 351 8.84 10.92 -1.79
N ARG A 352 8.66 12.14 -2.28
CA ARG A 352 8.50 13.33 -1.46
C ARG A 352 7.33 14.13 -1.98
N LEU A 353 6.47 14.56 -1.05
CA LEU A 353 5.37 15.46 -1.34
C LEU A 353 5.51 16.72 -0.49
N GLU A 354 5.54 17.86 -1.16
CA GLU A 354 5.47 19.18 -0.54
C GLU A 354 4.13 19.81 -0.86
N ARG A 355 3.43 20.32 0.15
CA ARG A 355 2.18 21.07 0.00
C ARG A 355 2.40 22.50 0.45
N HIS A 356 2.34 23.41 -0.51
CA HIS A 356 2.51 24.85 -0.32
C HIS A 356 1.12 25.52 -0.31
N PHE A 357 0.82 26.28 0.74
CA PHE A 357 -0.41 27.06 0.80
C PHE A 357 -0.16 28.45 0.19
N VAL A 358 -0.93 28.81 -0.83
CA VAL A 358 -0.70 30.04 -1.61
C VAL A 358 -1.20 31.29 -0.87
N LEU A 359 -2.14 31.11 0.04
CA LEU A 359 -2.77 32.16 0.83
C LEU A 359 -2.57 31.88 2.32
N ASP A 360 -2.25 32.93 3.08
CA ASP A 360 -2.07 32.82 4.52
C ASP A 360 -3.41 32.68 5.25
N VAL A 361 -3.39 32.01 6.41
CA VAL A 361 -4.57 31.85 7.24
C VAL A 361 -5.10 33.23 7.67
N GLY A 362 -6.35 33.51 7.31
CA GLY A 362 -7.02 34.77 7.62
C GLY A 362 -6.93 35.83 6.53
N GLU A 363 -6.17 35.60 5.46
CA GLU A 363 -6.21 36.48 4.30
C GLU A 363 -7.55 36.40 3.57
N ARG A 364 -7.97 37.50 2.96
CA ARG A 364 -9.13 37.55 2.07
C ARG A 364 -8.71 37.08 0.68
N PRO A 365 -9.11 35.87 0.24
CA PRO A 365 -8.56 35.27 -0.98
C PRO A 365 -8.71 36.15 -2.22
N LEU A 366 -9.89 36.75 -2.41
CA LEU A 366 -10.20 37.56 -3.58
C LEU A 366 -9.37 38.85 -3.69
N GLU A 367 -8.94 39.43 -2.56
CA GLU A 367 -8.15 40.66 -2.54
C GLU A 367 -6.67 40.38 -2.84
N ARG A 368 -6.16 39.24 -2.36
CA ARG A 368 -4.75 38.85 -2.50
C ARG A 368 -4.44 38.08 -3.78
N TRP A 369 -5.43 37.35 -4.31
CA TRP A 369 -5.24 36.44 -5.43
C TRP A 369 -4.64 37.08 -6.69
N PRO A 370 -5.04 38.28 -7.15
CA PRO A 370 -4.47 38.87 -8.37
C PRO A 370 -2.94 38.99 -8.31
N LYS A 371 -2.41 39.44 -7.16
CA LYS A 371 -0.96 39.57 -6.95
C LYS A 371 -0.28 38.20 -6.85
N ARG A 372 -0.87 37.26 -6.10
CA ARG A 372 -0.32 35.90 -5.96
C ARG A 372 -0.29 35.15 -7.29
N LYS A 373 -1.33 35.30 -8.10
CA LYS A 373 -1.44 34.69 -9.43
C LYS A 373 -0.32 35.12 -10.36
N GLU A 374 0.02 36.42 -10.36
CA GLU A 374 1.13 36.95 -11.17
C GLU A 374 2.48 36.37 -10.73
N GLN A 375 2.71 36.24 -9.42
CA GLN A 375 3.93 35.63 -8.86
C GLN A 375 4.04 34.13 -9.15
N LEU A 376 2.90 33.44 -9.15
CA LEU A 376 2.83 31.99 -9.28
C LEU A 376 3.11 31.52 -10.72
N GLY A 377 2.63 32.29 -11.71
CA GLY A 377 2.64 31.87 -13.11
C GLY A 377 1.65 30.73 -13.41
N ASP A 378 1.75 30.17 -14.61
CA ASP A 378 0.85 29.12 -15.12
C ASP A 378 1.55 27.99 -15.88
N SER A 379 2.89 27.97 -15.89
CA SER A 379 3.73 26.90 -16.44
C SER A 379 4.34 26.03 -15.34
N LEU A 380 4.78 24.83 -15.69
CA LEU A 380 5.50 23.93 -14.78
C LEU A 380 6.70 24.64 -14.13
N GLU A 381 7.50 25.34 -14.95
CA GLU A 381 8.73 26.00 -14.54
C GLU A 381 8.46 27.16 -13.59
N SER A 382 7.45 27.98 -13.88
CA SER A 382 7.06 29.10 -13.00
C SER A 382 6.52 28.63 -11.66
N LEU A 383 5.68 27.58 -11.66
CA LEU A 383 5.11 27.01 -10.44
C LEU A 383 6.17 26.34 -9.57
N LEU A 384 7.09 25.59 -10.18
CA LEU A 384 8.19 24.94 -9.47
C LEU A 384 9.18 25.96 -8.92
N ALA A 385 9.52 27.00 -9.70
CA ALA A 385 10.36 28.11 -9.23
C ALA A 385 9.71 28.84 -8.06
N TRP A 386 8.39 29.10 -8.13
CA TRP A 386 7.64 29.70 -7.03
C TRP A 386 7.70 28.82 -5.77
N ALA A 387 7.42 27.52 -5.89
CA ALA A 387 7.45 26.59 -4.77
C ALA A 387 8.83 26.51 -4.11
N ASN A 388 9.90 26.46 -4.91
CA ASN A 388 11.28 26.44 -4.41
C ASN A 388 11.64 27.75 -3.69
N ALA A 389 11.28 28.91 -4.23
CA ALA A 389 11.52 30.19 -3.57
C ALA A 389 10.76 30.31 -2.24
N HIS A 390 9.52 29.80 -2.19
CA HIS A 390 8.68 29.85 -0.99
C HIS A 390 9.03 28.76 0.03
N TYR A 391 9.85 27.78 -0.34
CA TYR A 391 10.29 26.74 0.59
C TYR A 391 11.07 27.32 1.77
N ASP A 392 11.91 28.35 1.56
CA ASP A 392 12.69 28.98 2.63
C ASP A 392 12.01 30.21 3.27
N GLU A 393 10.95 30.73 2.66
CA GLU A 393 10.21 31.90 3.16
C GLU A 393 9.26 31.57 4.32
N ARG A 394 8.68 32.59 4.97
CA ARG A 394 7.58 32.37 5.93
C ARG A 394 6.35 31.88 5.19
N GLY A 395 5.69 30.85 5.71
CA GLY A 395 4.48 30.31 5.10
C GLY A 395 4.18 28.89 5.55
N HIS A 396 2.90 28.54 5.49
CA HIS A 396 2.42 27.21 5.87
C HIS A 396 2.79 26.20 4.78
N ILE A 397 3.60 25.19 5.15
CA ILE A 397 4.00 24.09 4.27
C ILE A 397 3.80 22.77 5.01
N SER A 398 3.35 21.73 4.32
CA SER A 398 3.46 20.35 4.81
C SER A 398 4.40 19.56 3.92
N VAL A 399 5.36 18.87 4.53
CA VAL A 399 6.33 18.03 3.81
C VAL A 399 6.17 16.60 4.28
N ARG A 400 6.20 15.66 3.33
CA ARG A 400 6.21 14.22 3.58
C ARG A 400 7.30 13.59 2.74
N LEU A 401 8.01 12.63 3.30
CA LEU A 401 9.08 11.91 2.65
C LEU A 401 8.94 10.42 2.95
N PHE A 402 9.12 9.62 1.92
CA PHE A 402 9.41 8.20 2.01
C PHE A 402 10.72 7.95 1.24
N ASP A 403 11.80 7.60 1.93
CA ASP A 403 13.13 7.37 1.33
C ASP A 403 13.38 5.89 0.97
N GLY A 404 12.30 5.11 0.79
CA GLY A 404 12.37 3.66 0.63
C GLY A 404 12.30 2.89 1.95
N GLU A 405 12.69 3.50 3.06
CA GLU A 405 12.73 2.85 4.38
C GLU A 405 11.87 3.57 5.43
N ARG A 406 11.95 4.90 5.46
CA ARG A 406 11.40 5.77 6.50
C ARG A 406 10.30 6.63 5.93
N TYR A 407 9.15 6.64 6.60
CA TYR A 407 8.14 7.68 6.37
C TYR A 407 8.31 8.80 7.40
N LEU A 408 8.61 10.00 6.91
CA LEU A 408 8.72 11.23 7.67
C LEU A 408 7.64 12.22 7.26
N SER A 409 7.07 12.94 8.22
CA SER A 409 6.21 14.07 7.91
C SER A 409 6.32 15.17 8.94
N THR A 410 6.31 16.41 8.48
CA THR A 410 6.25 17.60 9.33
C THR A 410 5.43 18.69 8.62
N LYS A 411 5.18 19.78 9.33
CA LYS A 411 4.56 20.98 8.81
C LYS A 411 5.26 22.21 9.37
N ARG A 412 5.43 23.23 8.56
CA ARG A 412 5.85 24.56 8.99
C ARG A 412 4.62 25.44 9.16
N ASP A 413 4.53 26.17 10.26
CA ASP A 413 3.48 27.17 10.45
C ASP A 413 3.75 28.47 9.67
N LYS A 414 2.85 29.44 9.80
CA LYS A 414 2.97 30.73 9.09
C LYS A 414 4.10 31.61 9.64
N GLU A 415 4.51 31.39 10.89
CA GLU A 415 5.64 32.08 11.52
C GLU A 415 6.99 31.55 11.02
N GLY A 416 7.00 30.37 10.39
CA GLY A 416 8.18 29.72 9.84
C GLY A 416 8.75 28.63 10.76
N SER A 417 8.07 28.28 11.85
CA SER A 417 8.49 27.24 12.77
C SER A 417 8.03 25.86 12.30
N TRP A 418 8.95 24.91 12.26
CA TRP A 418 8.64 23.51 11.99
C TRP A 418 8.00 22.87 13.22
N GLY A 419 6.91 22.14 13.00
CA GLY A 419 6.27 21.32 14.01
C GLY A 419 7.05 20.03 14.28
N GLU A 420 6.55 19.28 15.25
CA GLU A 420 7.11 17.98 15.63
C GLU A 420 7.20 17.02 14.43
N LEU A 421 8.39 16.44 14.26
CA LEU A 421 8.65 15.44 13.24
C LEU A 421 7.91 14.14 13.58
N ARG A 422 6.98 13.76 12.71
CA ARG A 422 6.31 12.46 12.80
C ARG A 422 7.08 11.43 12.01
N LYS A 423 7.42 10.33 12.69
CA LYS A 423 8.07 9.15 12.10
C LYS A 423 7.05 8.02 12.11
N ALA A 424 6.86 7.36 10.97
CA ALA A 424 6.08 6.14 10.90
C ALA A 424 6.88 5.07 10.15
N THR A 425 6.75 3.83 10.59
CA THR A 425 7.24 2.66 9.87
C THR A 425 6.27 2.21 8.78
N LYS A 426 5.03 2.72 8.81
CA LYS A 426 3.99 2.42 7.82
C LYS A 426 3.85 3.54 6.80
N LYS A 427 3.74 3.15 5.54
CA LYS A 427 3.56 4.03 4.39
C LYS A 427 2.13 4.60 4.37
N LEU A 428 1.86 5.66 5.13
CA LEU A 428 0.61 6.42 4.99
C LEU A 428 0.74 7.36 3.80
N MET A 429 0.48 6.85 2.59
CA MET A 429 0.53 7.69 1.39
C MET A 429 -0.75 8.55 1.26
N PRO A 430 -0.66 9.89 1.14
CA PRO A 430 -1.83 10.77 0.97
C PRO A 430 -2.59 10.54 -0.33
N GLU A 431 -3.92 10.61 -0.38
CA GLU A 431 -4.67 10.41 -1.64
C GLU A 431 -4.41 11.44 -2.78
N ASP A 432 -3.57 12.46 -2.56
CA ASP A 432 -3.37 13.60 -3.45
C ASP A 432 -2.12 13.54 -4.35
N TYR A 433 -1.26 12.52 -4.26
CA TYR A 433 -0.11 12.39 -5.17
C TYR A 433 -0.54 11.93 -6.58
N LEU A 434 0.28 12.23 -7.59
CA LEU A 434 -0.04 11.99 -9.01
C LEU A 434 -0.46 10.55 -9.26
N GLN A 435 0.26 9.58 -8.72
CA GLN A 435 -0.06 8.16 -8.87
C GLN A 435 -1.47 7.84 -8.36
N CYS A 436 -1.93 8.42 -7.25
CA CYS A 436 -3.29 8.20 -6.72
C CYS A 436 -4.39 8.92 -7.52
N LEU A 437 -4.05 10.04 -8.15
CA LEU A 437 -4.96 10.82 -8.98
C LEU A 437 -5.19 10.17 -10.35
N GLY A 438 -4.13 9.65 -10.98
CA GLY A 438 -4.22 8.93 -12.25
C GLY A 438 -4.63 7.47 -12.11
N TRP A 439 -4.11 6.79 -11.09
CA TRP A 439 -4.25 5.36 -10.87
C TRP A 439 -4.59 5.08 -9.39
N PRO A 440 -5.87 5.24 -8.99
CA PRO A 440 -6.30 5.08 -7.62
C PRO A 440 -6.09 3.64 -7.11
N PHE A 441 -5.95 3.51 -5.80
CA PHE A 441 -5.96 2.18 -5.20
C PHE A 441 -7.38 1.58 -5.27
N ILE A 442 -7.52 0.43 -5.95
CA ILE A 442 -8.82 -0.23 -6.19
C ILE A 442 -9.05 -1.43 -5.26
N GLY A 443 -8.00 -2.06 -4.75
CA GLY A 443 -8.07 -3.14 -3.76
C GLY A 443 -8.63 -4.47 -4.27
N GLU A 444 -8.49 -5.51 -3.44
CA GLU A 444 -8.81 -6.91 -3.79
C GLU A 444 -10.31 -7.20 -3.87
N ALA A 445 -11.12 -6.48 -3.08
CA ALA A 445 -12.58 -6.58 -3.09
C ALA A 445 -13.22 -5.84 -4.28
N GLY A 446 -12.41 -5.42 -5.28
CA GLY A 446 -12.89 -4.85 -6.51
C GLY A 446 -13.55 -5.89 -7.40
N ARG A 447 -14.66 -5.52 -8.04
CA ARG A 447 -15.35 -6.33 -9.04
C ARG A 447 -15.62 -5.51 -10.28
N ILE A 448 -15.42 -6.10 -11.46
CA ILE A 448 -15.87 -5.49 -12.71
C ILE A 448 -17.39 -5.54 -12.73
N ILE A 449 -18.02 -4.39 -12.90
CA ILE A 449 -19.48 -4.28 -13.03
C ILE A 449 -19.86 -3.75 -14.41
N LYS A 450 -21.06 -4.13 -14.86
CA LYS A 450 -21.67 -3.52 -16.04
C LYS A 450 -22.27 -2.20 -15.63
N ASP A 451 -21.85 -1.14 -16.29
CA ASP A 451 -22.32 0.22 -16.07
C ASP A 451 -22.48 0.92 -17.41
N GLU A 452 -23.58 1.67 -17.59
CA GLU A 452 -23.88 2.31 -18.88
C GLU A 452 -22.89 3.43 -19.20
N TYR A 453 -22.44 4.22 -18.21
CA TYR A 453 -21.43 5.25 -18.44
C TYR A 453 -20.11 4.63 -18.90
N ALA A 454 -19.70 3.53 -18.27
CA ALA A 454 -18.49 2.82 -18.68
C ALA A 454 -18.60 2.28 -20.12
N LYS A 455 -19.74 1.67 -20.46
CA LYS A 455 -20.04 1.15 -21.79
C LYS A 455 -20.07 2.24 -22.86
N GLU A 456 -20.71 3.38 -22.59
CA GLU A 456 -20.78 4.53 -23.49
C GLU A 456 -19.41 5.15 -23.78
N ASN A 457 -18.48 5.04 -22.82
CA ASN A 457 -17.16 5.67 -22.90
C ASN A 457 -16.01 4.67 -23.15
N ASN A 458 -16.32 3.39 -23.43
CA ASN A 458 -15.35 2.30 -23.59
C ASN A 458 -14.38 2.16 -22.39
N LEU A 459 -14.90 2.29 -21.17
CA LEU A 459 -14.16 2.19 -19.91
C LEU A 459 -14.44 0.87 -19.20
N ILE A 460 -13.52 0.50 -18.32
CA ILE A 460 -13.71 -0.60 -17.37
C ILE A 460 -14.22 0.00 -16.06
N CYS A 461 -15.40 -0.43 -15.62
CA CYS A 461 -15.96 -0.02 -14.33
C CYS A 461 -15.63 -1.04 -13.25
N ILE A 462 -14.94 -0.61 -12.21
CA ILE A 462 -14.62 -1.42 -11.05
C ILE A 462 -15.31 -0.83 -9.83
N GLU A 463 -16.04 -1.66 -9.11
CA GLU A 463 -16.67 -1.31 -7.85
C GLU A 463 -16.02 -2.08 -6.70
N ARG A 464 -15.69 -1.38 -5.63
CA ARG A 464 -15.30 -1.94 -4.34
C ARG A 464 -16.29 -1.48 -3.28
N LEU A 465 -16.76 -2.43 -2.48
CA LEU A 465 -17.60 -2.16 -1.32
C LEU A 465 -16.76 -2.34 -0.05
N GLN A 466 -16.94 -1.42 0.90
CA GLN A 466 -16.30 -1.44 2.20
C GLN A 466 -17.38 -1.52 3.28
N GLN A 467 -17.16 -2.41 4.24
CA GLN A 467 -17.98 -2.51 5.44
C GLN A 467 -17.72 -1.32 6.36
N GLY A 468 -18.79 -0.83 7.00
CA GLY A 468 -18.70 0.11 8.10
C GLY A 468 -18.05 -0.52 9.32
N SER A 469 -17.38 0.30 10.13
CA SER A 469 -16.68 -0.16 11.32
C SER A 469 -16.70 0.91 12.42
N LEU A 470 -16.55 0.45 13.67
CA LEU A 470 -16.38 1.28 14.84
C LEU A 470 -14.99 0.98 15.43
N HIS A 471 -14.07 1.94 15.35
CA HIS A 471 -12.74 1.80 15.90
C HIS A 471 -12.47 2.90 16.93
N SER A 472 -12.27 2.51 18.19
CA SER A 472 -11.97 3.45 19.28
C SER A 472 -13.00 4.59 19.40
N GLY A 473 -14.29 4.27 19.20
CA GLY A 473 -15.39 5.24 19.24
C GLY A 473 -15.56 6.08 17.95
N ILE A 474 -14.68 5.93 16.97
CA ILE A 474 -14.77 6.60 15.66
C ILE A 474 -15.57 5.71 14.71
N VAL A 475 -16.69 6.22 14.21
CA VAL A 475 -17.54 5.56 13.23
C VAL A 475 -17.00 5.81 11.82
N SER A 476 -16.67 4.73 11.12
CA SER A 476 -16.49 4.75 9.66
C SER A 476 -17.76 4.20 9.01
N PRO A 477 -18.52 4.99 8.23
CA PRO A 477 -19.66 4.45 7.50
C PRO A 477 -19.21 3.45 6.42
N PRO A 478 -20.09 2.54 6.00
CA PRO A 478 -19.86 1.72 4.81
C PRO A 478 -19.55 2.59 3.60
N GLY A 479 -18.60 2.13 2.78
CA GLY A 479 -18.11 2.86 1.61
C GLY A 479 -18.40 2.12 0.31
N ARG A 480 -18.74 2.86 -0.75
CA ARG A 480 -18.78 2.38 -2.13
C ARG A 480 -17.81 3.20 -2.95
N PHE A 481 -16.87 2.51 -3.60
CA PHE A 481 -15.80 3.13 -4.39
C PHE A 481 -15.88 2.60 -5.80
N VAL A 482 -16.13 3.48 -6.77
CA VAL A 482 -16.26 3.13 -8.18
C VAL A 482 -15.15 3.83 -8.96
N SER A 483 -14.36 3.08 -9.72
CA SER A 483 -13.30 3.59 -10.58
C SER A 483 -13.57 3.21 -12.03
N TYR A 484 -13.46 4.18 -12.94
CA TYR A 484 -13.68 4.01 -14.37
C TYR A 484 -12.36 4.17 -15.10
N LEU A 485 -11.78 3.05 -15.53
CA LEU A 485 -10.43 3.01 -16.10
C LEU A 485 -10.47 3.01 -17.63
N ASP A 486 -9.58 3.77 -18.26
CA ASP A 486 -9.41 3.83 -19.72
C ASP A 486 -8.29 2.89 -20.17
N PRO A 487 -8.60 1.66 -20.64
CA PRO A 487 -7.57 0.70 -21.05
C PRO A 487 -6.73 1.17 -22.24
N GLN A 488 -7.20 2.16 -23.02
CA GLN A 488 -6.46 2.72 -24.16
C GLN A 488 -5.45 3.80 -23.71
N LYS A 489 -5.51 4.24 -22.46
CA LYS A 489 -4.65 5.29 -21.90
C LYS A 489 -3.99 4.85 -20.61
N ASP A 490 -3.28 3.74 -20.69
CA ASP A 490 -2.57 3.12 -19.57
C ASP A 490 -3.44 2.92 -18.31
N TYR A 491 -4.74 2.66 -18.51
CA TYR A 491 -5.72 2.51 -17.44
C TYR A 491 -5.84 3.71 -16.49
N ILE A 492 -5.64 4.93 -16.99
CA ILE A 492 -5.98 6.14 -16.22
C ILE A 492 -7.45 6.09 -15.78
N CYS A 493 -7.67 6.46 -14.53
CA CYS A 493 -8.98 6.69 -13.97
C CYS A 493 -9.62 7.95 -14.56
N ARG A 494 -10.61 7.76 -15.43
CA ARG A 494 -11.39 8.83 -16.06
C ARG A 494 -12.44 9.41 -15.11
N ARG A 495 -12.97 8.56 -14.23
CA ARG A 495 -13.92 8.94 -13.20
C ARG A 495 -13.69 8.10 -11.96
N LYS A 496 -13.78 8.72 -10.79
CA LYS A 496 -13.82 8.06 -9.49
C LYS A 496 -15.04 8.55 -8.72
N ILE A 497 -15.80 7.63 -8.15
CA ILE A 497 -16.93 7.92 -7.27
C ILE A 497 -16.61 7.32 -5.91
N THR A 498 -16.70 8.14 -4.87
CA THR A 498 -16.63 7.71 -3.47
C THR A 498 -17.93 8.06 -2.80
N GLU A 499 -18.62 7.05 -2.30
CA GLU A 499 -19.88 7.20 -1.58
C GLU A 499 -19.73 6.64 -0.17
N TRP A 500 -20.11 7.42 0.81
CA TRP A 500 -20.19 6.99 2.20
C TRP A 500 -21.67 6.87 2.56
N ARG A 501 -22.11 5.65 2.92
CA ARG A 501 -23.53 5.32 3.10
C ARG A 501 -23.77 4.63 4.46
N PRO A 502 -24.19 5.36 5.51
CA PRO A 502 -24.48 4.78 6.82
C PRO A 502 -25.53 3.66 6.79
N GLY A 503 -26.52 3.77 5.90
CA GLY A 503 -27.59 2.79 5.71
C GLY A 503 -27.35 1.80 4.57
N ALA A 504 -26.09 1.55 4.18
CA ALA A 504 -25.77 0.73 3.02
C ALA A 504 -26.41 -0.66 3.08
N GLU A 505 -27.00 -1.07 1.96
CA GLU A 505 -27.58 -2.39 1.76
C GLU A 505 -26.52 -3.49 1.88
N TRP A 506 -25.28 -3.22 1.47
CA TRP A 506 -24.15 -4.16 1.51
C TRP A 506 -23.47 -4.29 2.88
N GLN A 507 -23.88 -3.50 3.88
CA GLN A 507 -23.38 -3.66 5.24
C GLN A 507 -23.84 -5.00 5.80
N GLU A 508 -22.92 -5.91 6.13
CA GLU A 508 -23.23 -7.25 6.63
C GLU A 508 -23.70 -7.20 8.08
N ASP A 509 -22.93 -6.55 8.95
CA ASP A 509 -23.31 -6.31 10.33
C ASP A 509 -24.24 -5.11 10.42
N LYS A 510 -25.55 -5.36 10.46
CA LYS A 510 -26.58 -4.31 10.59
C LYS A 510 -26.56 -3.61 11.95
N ASN A 511 -25.87 -4.17 12.93
CA ASN A 511 -25.78 -3.69 14.30
C ASN A 511 -24.42 -3.04 14.60
N TYR A 512 -23.60 -2.75 13.58
CA TYR A 512 -22.25 -2.16 13.77
C TYR A 512 -22.26 -0.77 14.44
N LEU A 513 -23.44 -0.15 14.56
CA LEU A 513 -23.69 1.12 15.24
C LEU A 513 -24.39 0.96 16.61
N ASP A 514 -24.63 -0.26 17.09
CA ASP A 514 -25.29 -0.49 18.38
C ASP A 514 -24.48 0.17 19.50
N GLY A 515 -25.15 0.99 20.30
CA GLY A 515 -24.53 1.74 21.41
C GLY A 515 -23.79 3.02 20.98
N VAL A 516 -23.79 3.37 19.69
CA VAL A 516 -23.27 4.67 19.22
C VAL A 516 -24.36 5.74 19.36
N GLU A 517 -24.01 6.88 19.94
CA GLU A 517 -24.93 8.02 20.03
C GLU A 517 -25.28 8.55 18.62
N PRO A 518 -26.56 8.82 18.30
CA PRO A 518 -26.98 9.17 16.94
C PRO A 518 -26.27 10.39 16.32
N ASP A 519 -25.86 11.36 17.13
CA ASP A 519 -25.12 12.56 16.70
C ASP A 519 -23.65 12.28 16.35
N LYS A 520 -23.10 11.16 16.81
CA LYS A 520 -21.77 10.65 16.43
C LYS A 520 -21.78 9.86 15.13
N ILE A 521 -22.96 9.48 14.63
CA ILE A 521 -23.10 8.80 13.33
C ILE A 521 -22.93 9.83 12.22
N ARG A 522 -21.83 9.73 11.47
CA ARG A 522 -21.58 10.58 10.31
C ARG A 522 -22.67 10.36 9.25
N ASN A 523 -23.30 11.44 8.78
CA ASN A 523 -24.22 11.37 7.64
C ASN A 523 -23.49 10.94 6.35
N GLY A 524 -24.24 10.54 5.32
CA GLY A 524 -23.64 10.14 4.05
C GLY A 524 -23.09 11.31 3.23
N SER A 525 -22.34 10.94 2.18
CA SER A 525 -21.76 11.89 1.22
C SER A 525 -21.36 11.18 -0.06
N ILE A 526 -21.47 11.87 -1.20
CA ILE A 526 -20.93 11.44 -2.49
C ILE A 526 -19.88 12.45 -2.95
N THR A 527 -18.74 11.94 -3.40
CA THR A 527 -17.69 12.69 -4.11
C THR A 527 -17.47 12.06 -5.47
N VAL A 528 -17.47 12.88 -6.52
CA VAL A 528 -17.15 12.48 -7.90
C VAL A 528 -15.93 13.25 -8.36
N GLN A 529 -14.89 12.54 -8.80
CA GLN A 529 -13.70 13.10 -9.42
C GLN A 529 -13.68 12.69 -10.89
N ASP A 530 -13.69 13.66 -11.80
CA ASP A 530 -13.63 13.45 -13.25
C ASP A 530 -12.27 13.92 -13.80
N THR A 531 -11.52 13.03 -14.45
CA THR A 531 -10.33 13.40 -15.24
C THR A 531 -10.79 13.88 -16.61
N THR A 532 -10.98 15.19 -16.74
CA THR A 532 -11.54 15.80 -17.96
C THR A 532 -10.52 15.92 -19.07
N GLU A 533 -9.25 16.14 -18.74
CA GLU A 533 -8.13 16.21 -19.69
C GLU A 533 -7.01 15.25 -19.29
N VAL A 534 -6.37 14.65 -20.29
CA VAL A 534 -5.19 13.80 -20.16
C VAL A 534 -4.12 14.25 -21.15
N ILE A 535 -2.87 13.92 -20.86
CA ILE A 535 -1.72 14.18 -21.72
C ILE A 535 -0.87 12.93 -21.83
N GLN A 536 -0.23 12.72 -22.97
CA GLN A 536 0.84 11.76 -23.10
C GLN A 536 2.17 12.48 -22.86
N ALA A 537 2.98 12.01 -21.92
CA ALA A 537 4.28 12.59 -21.63
C ALA A 537 5.38 11.99 -22.54
N PRO A 538 6.60 12.56 -22.57
CA PRO A 538 7.69 12.07 -23.43
C PRO A 538 8.10 10.61 -23.20
N ASN A 539 7.86 10.06 -22.01
CA ASN A 539 8.09 8.64 -21.71
C ASN A 539 7.04 7.70 -22.31
N GLY A 540 6.07 8.22 -23.09
CA GLY A 540 5.04 7.45 -23.78
C GLY A 540 3.81 7.13 -22.93
N HIS A 541 3.83 7.43 -21.63
CA HIS A 541 2.71 7.17 -20.73
C HIS A 541 1.69 8.30 -20.71
N TRP A 542 0.43 7.95 -20.46
CA TRP A 542 -0.62 8.93 -20.24
C TRP A 542 -0.62 9.42 -18.78
N TYR A 543 -1.01 10.68 -18.57
CA TYR A 543 -1.19 11.29 -17.26
C TYR A 543 -2.47 12.14 -17.20
N PRO A 544 -3.12 12.26 -16.03
CA PRO A 544 -4.17 13.25 -15.84
C PRO A 544 -3.59 14.65 -15.95
N LYS A 545 -4.27 15.55 -16.66
CA LYS A 545 -3.91 16.98 -16.79
C LYS A 545 -4.88 17.88 -16.02
N VAL A 546 -6.17 17.58 -16.08
CA VAL A 546 -7.21 18.31 -15.36
C VAL A 546 -8.17 17.34 -14.70
N ILE A 547 -8.36 17.50 -13.39
CA ILE A 547 -9.31 16.72 -12.60
C ILE A 547 -10.31 17.69 -11.95
N VAL A 548 -11.59 17.36 -12.05
CA VAL A 548 -12.70 18.14 -11.51
C VAL A 548 -13.35 17.34 -10.40
N GLU A 549 -13.36 17.87 -9.18
CA GLU A 549 -14.02 17.25 -8.03
C GLU A 549 -15.34 17.95 -7.71
N LYS A 550 -16.42 17.18 -7.64
CA LYS A 550 -17.74 17.61 -7.18
C LYS A 550 -18.15 16.79 -5.96
N GLN A 551 -18.89 17.39 -5.04
CA GLN A 551 -19.37 16.68 -3.84
C GLN A 551 -20.76 17.15 -3.39
N SER A 552 -21.50 16.25 -2.74
CA SER A 552 -22.77 16.57 -2.07
C SER A 552 -22.58 17.30 -0.74
N GLY A 553 -21.40 17.17 -0.12
CA GLY A 553 -21.17 17.44 1.30
C GLY A 553 -21.70 16.32 2.20
N ILE A 554 -21.42 16.41 3.51
CA ILE A 554 -21.90 15.46 4.53
C ILE A 554 -23.30 15.89 4.96
N ARG A 555 -24.34 15.12 4.60
CA ARG A 555 -25.75 15.48 4.81
C ARG A 555 -26.67 14.26 4.74
N LYS A 556 -27.90 14.37 5.27
CA LYS A 556 -28.85 13.24 5.32
C LYS A 556 -29.40 12.88 3.93
N ASP A 557 -29.70 13.89 3.13
CA ASP A 557 -30.24 13.83 1.78
C ASP A 557 -29.12 13.86 0.71
N TYR A 558 -27.99 13.20 0.97
CA TYR A 558 -26.80 13.31 0.13
C TYR A 558 -26.97 12.69 -1.26
N GLU A 559 -27.89 11.73 -1.43
CA GLU A 559 -28.16 11.04 -2.69
C GLU A 559 -28.92 11.93 -3.68
N GLU A 560 -29.80 12.79 -3.19
CA GLU A 560 -30.60 13.73 -4.00
C GLU A 560 -29.92 15.11 -4.11
N ALA A 561 -28.95 15.38 -3.24
CA ALA A 561 -28.25 16.64 -3.21
C ALA A 561 -27.48 16.90 -4.52
N GLU A 562 -27.64 18.11 -5.06
CA GLU A 562 -26.82 18.57 -6.17
C GLU A 562 -25.32 18.50 -5.82
N LEU A 563 -24.54 17.85 -6.69
CA LEU A 563 -23.09 17.79 -6.55
C LEU A 563 -22.49 19.16 -6.90
N LYS A 564 -21.97 19.84 -5.88
CA LYS A 564 -21.32 21.14 -6.05
C LYS A 564 -19.87 20.98 -6.44
N LEU A 565 -19.46 21.73 -7.45
CA LEU A 565 -18.06 21.84 -7.84
C LEU A 565 -17.23 22.37 -6.67
N ARG A 566 -16.29 21.56 -6.18
CA ARG A 566 -15.45 21.87 -5.02
C ARG A 566 -14.08 22.36 -5.46
N THR A 567 -13.38 21.50 -6.20
CA THR A 567 -11.97 21.70 -6.53
C THR A 567 -11.72 21.36 -7.99
N VAL A 568 -10.88 22.14 -8.65
CA VAL A 568 -10.28 21.77 -9.93
C VAL A 568 -8.78 21.62 -9.70
N LYS A 569 -8.23 20.45 -10.03
CA LYS A 569 -6.80 20.18 -9.97
C LYS A 569 -6.22 20.28 -11.38
N LYS A 570 -5.17 21.09 -11.57
CA LYS A 570 -4.36 21.07 -12.80
C LYS A 570 -2.99 20.50 -12.50
N ILE A 571 -2.56 19.59 -13.35
CA ILE A 571 -1.37 18.79 -13.16
C ILE A 571 -0.39 19.12 -14.29
N TYR A 572 0.83 19.42 -13.87
CA TYR A 572 1.98 19.67 -14.72
C TYR A 572 3.02 18.61 -14.38
N ILE A 573 3.68 18.02 -15.38
CA ILE A 573 4.56 16.87 -15.14
C ILE A 573 5.82 16.95 -15.99
N ARG A 574 6.93 16.51 -15.40
CA ARG A 574 8.20 16.19 -16.04
C ARG A 574 8.58 14.76 -15.68
N THR A 575 8.76 13.90 -16.69
CA THR A 575 9.02 12.45 -16.52
C THR A 575 10.49 12.06 -16.67
N ASP A 576 11.36 13.04 -16.93
CA ASP A 576 12.82 12.90 -16.91
C ASP A 576 13.41 14.06 -16.11
N PRO A 577 13.16 14.11 -14.78
CA PRO A 577 13.60 15.22 -13.96
C PRO A 577 15.04 15.03 -13.46
N GLU A 578 15.79 16.12 -13.41
CA GLU A 578 16.92 16.23 -12.49
C GLU A 578 16.39 16.57 -11.10
N PHE A 579 16.66 15.70 -10.12
CA PHE A 579 16.21 15.91 -8.74
C PHE A 579 17.17 16.84 -8.00
N PRO A 580 16.65 17.76 -7.15
CA PRO A 580 17.50 18.53 -6.25
C PRO A 580 18.34 17.61 -5.35
N GLU A 581 19.58 18.01 -5.07
CA GLU A 581 20.46 17.25 -4.19
C GLU A 581 19.80 17.06 -2.82
N TYR A 582 19.87 15.85 -2.28
CA TYR A 582 19.30 15.48 -0.98
C TYR A 582 17.77 15.59 -0.85
N ILE A 583 17.02 15.77 -1.95
CA ILE A 583 15.55 15.91 -1.85
C ILE A 583 14.89 14.71 -1.15
N PHE A 584 15.44 13.50 -1.33
CA PHE A 584 14.98 12.27 -0.69
C PHE A 584 15.79 11.87 0.56
N ASN A 585 16.77 12.67 0.98
CA ASN A 585 17.59 12.32 2.15
C ASN A 585 16.82 12.63 3.43
N ALA A 586 16.41 11.57 4.15
CA ALA A 586 15.68 11.73 5.39
C ALA A 586 16.51 12.30 6.54
N ASP A 587 17.85 12.25 6.53
CA ASP A 587 18.71 12.90 7.54
C ASP A 587 18.84 14.42 7.31
N ARG A 588 18.36 14.92 6.16
CA ARG A 588 18.21 16.35 5.89
C ARG A 588 16.74 16.80 5.89
N PHE A 589 15.85 15.98 6.44
CA PHE A 589 14.43 16.29 6.50
C PHE A 589 14.19 17.45 7.49
N PRO A 590 13.33 18.43 7.15
CA PRO A 590 13.08 19.57 8.02
C PRO A 590 12.48 19.15 9.37
N GLY A 591 12.76 19.96 10.41
CA GLY A 591 12.23 19.76 11.77
C GLY A 591 12.94 18.67 12.58
N GLN A 592 14.15 18.27 12.18
CA GLN A 592 15.02 17.39 12.96
C GLN A 592 15.77 18.10 14.08
#